data_AF-A0A6A5H9H3-F1
#
_entry.id   AF-A0A6A5H9H3-F1
#
_cell.length_a   1.000
_cell.length_b   1.000
_cell.length_c   1.000
_cell.angle_alpha   90.00
_cell.angle_beta   90.00
_cell.angle_gamma   90.00
#
_symmetry.space_group_name_H-M   'P 1'
#
loop_
_entity.id
_entity.type
_entity.pdbx_description
1 polymer ?
#
loop_
_entity_poly.entity_id
_entity_poly.type
_entity_poly.pdbx_seq_one_letter_code
_entity_poly.pdbx_strand_id
1 'polypeptide(L)'
;MPHVTILPQDLIAEKSLHQLYTCIVYSCIVFASTHFARWIGQTYLDADLEWKFNELLSTLARCSCLWSEGIILAHYGYIAMFITIVIHRKLAEWLHNGAGENASILVEEGVARDRMFFGDRLWLTVIQMFTALFSYIYAAENFGYAGKLTGFPALGKLCLLNETISLVLVGVAQFVGAFSLRFVLHRTATPELKKYQAGVYAFFFVTSHYLTGVTGLDPILCLAMVYPCTMKQENIFMKYLSIYLLCVNSGYAISARLCGEYPLRSIHRERFEVAEEARIAVFCDIYFCSSGQSFIQFNGAQFKTYSLILLLAERRENPWEFEREVSLMYRQKIVDNEDEFEVIVLRLDGIVEVLEKGVERGATFAPRVYRGEHEGYHLEI
;
A
#
# COMPACT_ATOMS: atom_id res chain seq x y z
N MET A 1 24.49 -49.63 11.11
CA MET A 1 23.24 -48.83 11.10
C MET A 1 22.62 -49.01 9.72
N PRO A 2 21.47 -49.68 9.57
CA PRO A 2 20.86 -49.83 8.26
C PRO A 2 20.26 -48.48 7.84
N HIS A 3 20.64 -48.02 6.64
CA HIS A 3 19.97 -46.92 5.97
C HIS A 3 18.55 -47.36 5.63
N VAL A 4 17.56 -46.82 6.35
CA VAL A 4 16.15 -46.96 5.99
C VAL A 4 15.89 -45.98 4.86
N THR A 5 15.90 -46.49 3.63
CA THR A 5 15.41 -45.77 2.46
C THR A 5 13.88 -45.86 2.51
N ILE A 6 13.22 -44.87 3.10
CA ILE A 6 11.76 -44.77 3.09
C ILE A 6 11.32 -44.57 1.64
N LEU A 7 10.62 -45.54 1.06
CA LEU A 7 10.03 -45.38 -0.27
C LEU A 7 8.90 -44.34 -0.18
N PRO A 8 8.68 -43.51 -1.22
CA PRO A 8 7.56 -42.56 -1.26
C PRO A 8 6.18 -43.19 -1.02
N GLN A 9 6.04 -44.49 -1.31
CA GLN A 9 4.80 -45.25 -1.14
C GLN A 9 4.44 -45.48 0.34
N ASP A 10 5.41 -45.60 1.23
CA ASP A 10 5.17 -45.80 2.67
C ASP A 10 4.71 -44.50 3.35
N LEU A 11 5.15 -43.35 2.84
CA LEU A 11 4.71 -42.03 3.31
C LEU A 11 3.24 -41.73 2.95
N ILE A 12 2.74 -42.31 1.84
CA ILE A 12 1.36 -42.15 1.35
C ILE A 12 0.37 -43.01 2.15
N ALA A 13 0.85 -44.08 2.82
CA ALA A 13 0.02 -44.98 3.63
C ALA A 13 -0.44 -44.33 4.95
N GLU A 14 0.25 -43.30 5.42
CA GLU A 14 -0.11 -42.61 6.66
C GLU A 14 -1.25 -41.60 6.42
N LYS A 15 -2.47 -41.97 6.82
CA LYS A 15 -3.66 -41.10 6.72
C LYS A 15 -3.48 -39.74 7.39
N SER A 16 -2.57 -39.66 8.36
CA SER A 16 -2.20 -38.42 9.05
C SER A 16 -1.59 -37.37 8.11
N LEU A 17 -0.97 -37.76 7.00
CA LEU A 17 -0.26 -36.85 6.08
C LEU A 17 -1.07 -36.45 4.83
N HIS A 18 -2.23 -37.06 4.60
CA HIS A 18 -3.03 -36.85 3.39
C HIS A 18 -3.37 -35.38 3.15
N GLN A 19 -3.81 -34.68 4.20
CA GLN A 19 -4.17 -33.26 4.11
C GLN A 19 -2.95 -32.37 3.86
N LEU A 20 -1.76 -32.76 4.36
CA LEU A 20 -0.53 -32.02 4.12
C LEU A 20 -0.13 -32.15 2.65
N TYR A 21 -0.20 -33.36 2.09
CA TYR A 21 0.09 -33.60 0.68
C TYR A 21 -0.88 -32.84 -0.24
N THR A 22 -2.19 -32.89 0.03
CA THR A 22 -3.19 -32.11 -0.72
C THR A 22 -2.92 -30.60 -0.63
N CYS A 23 -2.55 -30.08 0.54
CA CYS A 23 -2.18 -28.67 0.70
C CYS A 23 -0.91 -28.28 -0.07
N ILE A 24 0.12 -29.13 -0.09
CA ILE A 24 1.34 -28.90 -0.87
C ILE A 24 1.02 -28.83 -2.36
N VAL A 25 0.29 -29.82 -2.89
CA VAL A 25 -0.11 -29.85 -4.30
C VAL A 25 -1.01 -28.66 -4.65
N TYR A 26 -1.97 -28.34 -3.78
CA TYR A 26 -2.81 -27.15 -3.93
C TYR A 26 -1.97 -25.87 -4.06
N SER A 27 -1.01 -25.67 -3.15
CA SER A 27 -0.14 -24.49 -3.15
C SER A 27 0.67 -24.40 -4.44
N CYS A 28 1.22 -25.53 -4.90
CA CYS A 28 1.91 -25.61 -6.20
C CYS A 28 1.00 -25.19 -7.36
N ILE A 29 -0.26 -25.64 -7.40
CA ILE A 29 -1.20 -25.29 -8.48
C ILE A 29 -1.53 -23.79 -8.43
N VAL A 30 -1.81 -23.23 -7.25
CA VAL A 30 -2.12 -21.80 -7.07
C VAL A 30 -0.97 -20.93 -7.58
N PHE A 31 0.25 -21.18 -7.10
CA PHE A 31 1.42 -20.38 -7.49
C PHE A 31 1.85 -20.63 -8.94
N ALA A 32 1.74 -21.86 -9.45
CA ALA A 32 2.07 -22.16 -10.84
C ALA A 32 1.07 -21.53 -11.83
N SER A 33 -0.23 -21.63 -11.55
CA SER A 33 -1.27 -21.06 -12.42
C SER A 33 -1.25 -19.53 -12.41
N THR A 34 -1.00 -18.90 -11.26
CA THR A 34 -0.84 -17.44 -11.18
C THR A 34 0.43 -16.98 -11.89
N HIS A 35 1.55 -17.68 -11.74
CA HIS A 35 2.78 -17.37 -12.48
C HIS A 35 2.61 -17.55 -14.00
N PHE A 36 1.94 -18.62 -14.42
CA PHE A 36 1.62 -18.85 -15.84
C PHE A 36 0.72 -17.74 -16.40
N ALA A 37 -0.30 -17.32 -15.64
CA ALA A 37 -1.15 -16.21 -16.03
C ALA A 37 -0.34 -14.90 -16.15
N ARG A 38 0.57 -14.60 -15.22
CA ARG A 38 1.47 -13.43 -15.32
C ARG A 38 2.31 -13.45 -16.59
N TRP A 39 2.89 -14.60 -16.93
CA TRP A 39 3.66 -14.76 -18.15
C TRP A 39 2.85 -14.46 -19.42
N ILE A 40 1.58 -14.91 -19.46
CA ILE A 40 0.64 -14.51 -20.51
C ILE A 40 0.42 -13.00 -20.49
N GLY A 41 0.14 -12.42 -19.31
CA GLY A 41 -0.07 -10.98 -19.15
C GLY A 41 1.08 -10.14 -19.72
N GLN A 42 2.33 -10.50 -19.38
CA GLN A 42 3.55 -9.87 -19.91
C GLN A 42 3.68 -9.92 -21.43
N THR A 43 3.07 -10.91 -22.06
CA THR A 43 3.16 -11.10 -23.52
C THR A 43 2.10 -10.26 -24.26
N TYR A 44 0.97 -9.95 -23.62
CA TYR A 44 -0.21 -9.39 -24.30
C TYR A 44 -0.70 -8.05 -23.76
N LEU A 45 -0.30 -7.66 -22.55
CA LEU A 45 -0.75 -6.41 -21.92
C LEU A 45 0.30 -5.32 -22.09
N ASP A 46 -0.16 -4.07 -22.20
CA ASP A 46 0.72 -2.91 -22.07
C ASP A 46 1.15 -2.72 -20.61
N ALA A 47 2.17 -1.89 -20.40
CA ALA A 47 2.80 -1.75 -19.09
C ALA A 47 1.79 -1.34 -18.00
N ASP A 48 0.79 -0.51 -18.33
CA ASP A 48 -0.23 -0.06 -17.37
C ASP A 48 -1.24 -1.16 -17.01
N LEU A 49 -1.68 -1.99 -17.96
CA LEU A 49 -2.57 -3.11 -17.65
C LEU A 49 -1.82 -4.28 -17.00
N GLU A 50 -0.54 -4.48 -17.31
CA GLU A 50 0.26 -5.57 -16.75
C GLU A 50 0.38 -5.47 -15.22
N TRP A 51 0.71 -4.30 -14.67
CA TRP A 51 0.85 -4.17 -13.21
C TRP A 51 -0.50 -4.33 -12.50
N LYS A 52 -1.58 -3.81 -13.09
CA LYS A 52 -2.96 -4.00 -12.63
C LYS A 52 -3.28 -5.49 -12.55
N PHE A 53 -2.99 -6.20 -13.63
CA PHE A 53 -3.19 -7.64 -13.72
C PHE A 53 -2.33 -8.41 -12.70
N ASN A 54 -1.08 -7.98 -12.48
CA ASN A 54 -0.21 -8.56 -11.45
C ASN A 54 -0.77 -8.37 -10.05
N GLU A 55 -1.36 -7.22 -9.72
CA GLU A 55 -2.01 -6.97 -8.42
C GLU A 55 -3.24 -7.86 -8.19
N LEU A 56 -4.06 -8.02 -9.24
CA LEU A 56 -5.19 -8.95 -9.24
C LEU A 56 -4.73 -10.38 -8.94
N LEU A 57 -3.76 -10.90 -9.72
CA LEU A 57 -3.28 -12.27 -9.55
C LEU A 57 -2.61 -12.49 -8.18
N SER A 58 -1.88 -11.49 -7.69
CA SER A 58 -1.23 -11.54 -6.38
C SER A 58 -2.24 -11.58 -5.25
N THR A 59 -3.29 -10.76 -5.33
CA THR A 59 -4.40 -10.74 -4.38
C THR A 59 -5.16 -12.06 -4.41
N LEU A 60 -5.45 -12.60 -5.61
CA LEU A 60 -6.14 -13.86 -5.79
C LEU A 60 -5.38 -15.02 -5.14
N ALA A 61 -4.08 -15.15 -5.45
CA ALA A 61 -3.21 -16.18 -4.88
C ALA A 61 -3.15 -16.07 -3.35
N ARG A 62 -2.88 -14.86 -2.83
CA ARG A 62 -2.79 -14.59 -1.39
C ARG A 62 -4.08 -14.95 -0.66
N CYS A 63 -5.23 -14.51 -1.15
CA CYS A 63 -6.52 -14.82 -0.53
C CYS A 63 -6.83 -16.32 -0.61
N SER A 64 -6.49 -16.98 -1.71
CA SER A 64 -6.68 -18.44 -1.87
C SER A 64 -5.88 -19.28 -0.86
N CYS A 65 -4.72 -18.80 -0.43
CA CYS A 65 -3.91 -19.49 0.58
C CYS A 65 -4.63 -19.68 1.92
N LEU A 66 -5.58 -18.80 2.29
CA LEU A 66 -6.33 -18.87 3.56
C LEU A 66 -7.00 -20.23 3.80
N TRP A 67 -7.54 -20.84 2.75
CA TRP A 67 -8.24 -22.11 2.87
C TRP A 67 -7.28 -23.26 3.15
N SER A 68 -6.12 -23.28 2.49
CA SER A 68 -5.07 -24.26 2.78
C SER A 68 -4.50 -24.09 4.18
N GLU A 69 -4.30 -22.86 4.64
CA GLU A 69 -3.87 -22.55 6.00
C GLU A 69 -4.89 -23.03 7.04
N GLY A 70 -6.18 -22.83 6.78
CA GLY A 70 -7.28 -23.31 7.62
C GLY A 70 -7.38 -24.85 7.69
N ILE A 71 -7.14 -25.55 6.58
CA ILE A 71 -7.08 -27.02 6.56
C ILE A 71 -5.88 -27.51 7.38
N ILE A 72 -4.70 -26.93 7.17
CA ILE A 72 -3.51 -27.29 7.94
C ILE A 72 -3.72 -27.05 9.43
N LEU A 73 -4.31 -25.92 9.81
CA LEU A 73 -4.63 -25.64 11.20
C LEU A 73 -5.55 -26.70 11.80
N ALA A 74 -6.60 -27.12 11.07
CA ALA A 74 -7.59 -28.06 11.58
C ALA A 74 -7.01 -29.46 11.86
N HIS A 75 -5.96 -29.87 11.12
CA HIS A 75 -5.39 -31.22 11.22
C HIS A 75 -4.05 -31.27 11.97
N TYR A 76 -3.25 -30.19 11.93
CA TYR A 76 -1.87 -30.17 12.45
C TYR A 76 -1.60 -29.05 13.46
N GLY A 77 -2.55 -28.15 13.69
CA GLY A 77 -2.47 -27.10 14.70
C GLY A 77 -1.64 -25.87 14.30
N TYR A 78 -1.44 -24.97 15.28
CA TYR A 78 -0.92 -23.62 15.05
C TYR A 78 0.53 -23.57 14.55
N ILE A 79 1.39 -24.51 14.96
CA ILE A 79 2.78 -24.57 14.50
C ILE A 79 2.82 -24.86 13.00
N ALA A 80 1.99 -25.78 12.52
CA ALA A 80 1.92 -26.09 11.11
C ALA A 80 1.34 -24.92 10.31
N MET A 81 0.27 -24.27 10.81
CA MET A 81 -0.27 -23.05 10.20
C MET A 81 0.79 -21.95 10.08
N PHE A 82 1.60 -21.74 11.11
CA PHE A 82 2.71 -20.78 11.08
C PHE A 82 3.69 -21.08 9.95
N ILE A 83 4.16 -22.33 9.85
CA ILE A 83 5.09 -22.76 8.81
C ILE A 83 4.47 -22.57 7.42
N THR A 84 3.20 -22.94 7.26
CA THR A 84 2.47 -22.79 5.99
C THR A 84 2.36 -21.33 5.57
N ILE A 85 1.99 -20.42 6.47
CA ILE A 85 1.94 -18.97 6.15
C ILE A 85 3.31 -18.44 5.75
N VAL A 86 4.38 -18.85 6.43
CA VAL A 86 5.76 -18.46 6.06
C VAL A 86 6.09 -18.92 4.64
N ILE A 87 5.77 -20.17 4.29
CA ILE A 87 6.01 -20.72 2.95
C ILE A 87 5.20 -19.95 1.91
N HIS A 88 3.89 -19.77 2.11
CA HIS A 88 3.05 -19.01 1.17
C HIS A 88 3.53 -17.58 0.99
N ARG A 89 3.92 -16.91 2.09
CA ARG A 89 4.42 -15.53 2.01
C ARG A 89 5.75 -15.46 1.28
N LYS A 90 6.64 -16.44 1.45
CA LYS A 90 7.90 -16.52 0.70
C LYS A 90 7.71 -16.84 -0.78
N LEU A 91 6.79 -17.73 -1.11
CA LEU A 91 6.42 -18.00 -2.51
C LEU A 91 5.82 -16.75 -3.16
N ALA A 92 4.93 -16.05 -2.45
CA ALA A 92 4.38 -14.78 -2.89
C ALA A 92 5.47 -13.73 -3.10
N GLU A 93 6.37 -13.51 -2.13
CA GLU A 93 7.50 -12.58 -2.25
C GLU A 93 8.36 -12.89 -3.49
N TRP A 94 8.61 -14.17 -3.77
CA TRP A 94 9.43 -14.59 -4.90
C TRP A 94 8.72 -14.44 -6.26
N LEU A 95 7.41 -14.67 -6.31
CA LEU A 95 6.67 -14.74 -7.57
C LEU A 95 5.89 -13.45 -7.92
N HIS A 96 5.63 -12.57 -6.95
CA HIS A 96 4.67 -11.47 -7.11
C HIS A 96 5.26 -10.16 -7.63
N ASN A 97 6.57 -10.05 -7.86
CA ASN A 97 7.22 -8.81 -8.37
C ASN A 97 6.80 -7.53 -7.62
N GLY A 98 6.54 -7.62 -6.30
CA GLY A 98 6.13 -6.47 -5.47
C GLY A 98 4.61 -6.22 -5.37
N ALA A 99 3.76 -7.08 -5.93
CA ALA A 99 2.29 -6.97 -5.89
C ALA A 99 1.62 -7.84 -4.80
N GLY A 100 0.39 -7.50 -4.39
CA GLY A 100 -0.41 -8.22 -3.39
C GLY A 100 0.14 -8.13 -1.96
N GLU A 101 0.61 -6.94 -1.59
CA GLU A 101 1.02 -6.64 -0.22
C GLU A 101 -0.19 -6.53 0.73
N ASN A 102 0.06 -6.26 2.02
CA ASN A 102 -1.05 -6.04 2.96
C ASN A 102 -1.84 -4.80 2.52
N ALA A 103 -3.16 -4.93 2.33
CA ALA A 103 -4.00 -3.84 1.83
C ALA A 103 -3.95 -2.58 2.71
N SER A 104 -3.64 -2.71 4.01
CA SER A 104 -3.44 -1.56 4.89
C SER A 104 -2.23 -0.70 4.51
N ILE A 105 -1.22 -1.24 3.81
CA ILE A 105 -0.12 -0.45 3.22
C ILE A 105 -0.68 0.48 2.14
N LEU A 106 -1.56 -0.04 1.28
CA LEU A 106 -2.16 0.76 0.21
C LEU A 106 -3.10 1.84 0.78
N VAL A 107 -3.82 1.53 1.85
CA VAL A 107 -4.62 2.54 2.55
C VAL A 107 -3.73 3.63 3.17
N GLU A 108 -2.59 3.26 3.77
CA GLU A 108 -1.63 4.22 4.31
C GLU A 108 -1.08 5.14 3.20
N GLU A 109 -0.52 4.58 2.14
CA GLU A 109 0.10 5.33 1.06
C GLU A 109 -0.93 6.17 0.29
N GLY A 110 -2.10 5.58 0.02
CA GLY A 110 -3.11 6.18 -0.83
C GLY A 110 -4.00 7.18 -0.10
N VAL A 111 -4.44 6.87 1.12
CA VAL A 111 -5.41 7.70 1.85
C VAL A 111 -4.72 8.55 2.91
N ALA A 112 -3.81 7.98 3.70
CA ALA A 112 -3.20 8.71 4.80
C ALA A 112 -2.05 9.63 4.37
N ARG A 113 -1.40 9.33 3.24
CA ARG A 113 -0.22 10.07 2.74
C ARG A 113 -0.38 10.69 1.36
N ASP A 114 -1.49 10.41 0.66
CA ASP A 114 -1.81 10.90 -0.69
C ASP A 114 -0.68 10.70 -1.72
N ARG A 115 -0.02 9.54 -1.68
CA ARG A 115 1.09 9.17 -2.59
C ARG A 115 0.68 8.15 -3.65
N MET A 116 -0.56 8.26 -4.13
CA MET A 116 -1.07 7.47 -5.23
C MET A 116 -2.08 8.26 -6.03
N PHE A 117 -2.09 8.06 -7.35
CA PHE A 117 -3.09 8.67 -8.23
C PHE A 117 -4.50 8.25 -7.83
N PHE A 118 -5.44 9.20 -7.88
CA PHE A 118 -6.84 8.94 -7.51
C PHE A 118 -7.47 7.81 -8.33
N GLY A 119 -7.22 7.77 -9.65
CA GLY A 119 -7.70 6.71 -10.53
C GLY A 119 -7.17 5.33 -10.13
N ASP A 120 -5.89 5.23 -9.81
CA ASP A 120 -5.26 3.98 -9.38
C ASP A 120 -5.79 3.53 -8.01
N ARG A 121 -5.97 4.45 -7.06
CA ARG A 121 -6.57 4.15 -5.73
C ARG A 121 -7.95 3.53 -5.86
N LEU A 122 -8.82 4.14 -6.68
CA LEU A 122 -10.19 3.63 -6.89
C LEU A 122 -10.17 2.26 -7.55
N TRP A 123 -9.37 2.12 -8.61
CA TRP A 123 -9.24 0.85 -9.34
C TRP A 123 -8.72 -0.28 -8.44
N LEU A 124 -7.67 -0.03 -7.67
CA LEU A 124 -7.08 -0.98 -6.73
C LEU A 124 -8.08 -1.45 -5.69
N THR A 125 -8.81 -0.51 -5.11
CA THR A 125 -9.83 -0.81 -4.10
C THR A 125 -10.90 -1.73 -4.68
N VAL A 126 -11.43 -1.40 -5.86
CA VAL A 126 -12.47 -2.18 -6.52
C VAL A 126 -11.95 -3.57 -6.89
N ILE A 127 -10.77 -3.67 -7.52
CA ILE A 127 -10.27 -4.95 -8.00
C ILE A 127 -9.92 -5.88 -6.84
N GLN A 128 -9.31 -5.37 -5.77
CA GLN A 128 -8.93 -6.19 -4.62
C GLN A 128 -10.17 -6.71 -3.90
N MET A 129 -11.21 -5.88 -3.76
CA MET A 129 -12.46 -6.32 -3.16
C MET A 129 -13.14 -7.43 -3.97
N PHE A 130 -13.28 -7.24 -5.28
CA PHE A 130 -13.84 -8.26 -6.16
C PHE A 130 -13.01 -9.53 -6.12
N THR A 131 -11.69 -9.42 -6.29
CA THR A 131 -10.78 -10.57 -6.29
C THR A 131 -10.83 -11.34 -4.97
N ALA A 132 -10.90 -10.65 -3.84
CA ALA A 132 -11.05 -11.27 -2.53
C ALA A 132 -12.33 -12.11 -2.44
N LEU A 133 -13.48 -11.55 -2.82
CA LEU A 133 -14.77 -12.25 -2.80
C LEU A 133 -14.78 -13.48 -3.72
N PHE A 134 -14.15 -13.39 -4.90
CA PHE A 134 -14.07 -14.49 -5.87
C PHE A 134 -12.97 -15.51 -5.56
N SER A 135 -12.02 -15.20 -4.68
CA SER A 135 -10.90 -16.09 -4.35
C SER A 135 -11.33 -17.44 -3.77
N TYR A 136 -12.52 -17.50 -3.13
CA TYR A 136 -13.10 -18.76 -2.65
C TYR A 136 -13.40 -19.73 -3.80
N ILE A 137 -13.96 -19.24 -4.90
CA ILE A 137 -14.30 -20.07 -6.06
C ILE A 137 -13.01 -20.61 -6.67
N TYR A 138 -12.02 -19.73 -6.85
CA TYR A 138 -10.70 -20.14 -7.32
C TYR A 138 -10.04 -21.16 -6.37
N ALA A 139 -10.15 -21.00 -5.05
CA ALA A 139 -9.64 -21.97 -4.10
C ALA A 139 -10.39 -23.32 -4.19
N ALA A 140 -11.72 -23.31 -4.29
CA ALA A 140 -12.53 -24.51 -4.39
C ALA A 140 -12.17 -25.35 -5.64
N GLU A 141 -12.02 -24.70 -6.80
CA GLU A 141 -11.61 -25.36 -8.04
C GLU A 141 -10.20 -25.97 -7.90
N ASN A 142 -9.23 -25.21 -7.37
CA ASN A 142 -7.87 -25.70 -7.17
C ASN A 142 -7.78 -26.86 -6.16
N PHE A 143 -8.61 -26.87 -5.11
CA PHE A 143 -8.73 -28.03 -4.22
C PHE A 143 -9.36 -29.23 -4.92
N GLY A 144 -10.32 -29.01 -5.82
CA GLY A 144 -10.88 -30.07 -6.66
C GLY A 144 -9.80 -30.72 -7.54
N TYR A 145 -8.92 -29.92 -8.15
CA TYR A 145 -7.79 -30.43 -8.93
C TYR A 145 -6.74 -31.12 -8.06
N ALA A 146 -6.35 -30.51 -6.94
CA ALA A 146 -5.40 -31.10 -6.00
C ALA A 146 -5.92 -32.44 -5.46
N GLY A 147 -7.20 -32.53 -5.11
CA GLY A 147 -7.82 -33.78 -4.64
C GLY A 147 -7.81 -34.88 -5.69
N LYS A 148 -8.03 -34.54 -6.97
CA LYS A 148 -7.92 -35.50 -8.08
C LYS A 148 -6.50 -35.99 -8.30
N LEU A 149 -5.51 -35.10 -8.22
CA LEU A 149 -4.09 -35.45 -8.41
C LEU A 149 -3.51 -36.25 -7.24
N THR A 150 -3.95 -35.95 -6.02
CA THR A 150 -3.47 -36.61 -4.81
C THR A 150 -4.24 -37.88 -4.45
N GLY A 151 -5.46 -38.02 -4.94
CA GLY A 151 -6.40 -39.07 -4.53
C GLY A 151 -7.09 -38.78 -3.19
N PHE A 152 -6.82 -37.63 -2.56
CA PHE A 152 -7.35 -37.28 -1.24
C PHE A 152 -8.12 -35.95 -1.29
N PRO A 153 -9.43 -35.93 -0.97
CA PRO A 153 -10.17 -34.69 -0.92
C PRO A 153 -9.68 -33.80 0.22
N ALA A 154 -9.64 -32.50 -0.04
CA ALA A 154 -9.39 -31.50 0.99
C ALA A 154 -10.56 -31.46 1.97
N LEU A 155 -10.28 -31.67 3.26
CA LEU A 155 -11.28 -31.66 4.33
C LEU A 155 -11.07 -30.42 5.19
N GLY A 156 -11.89 -29.39 4.98
CA GLY A 156 -11.79 -28.11 5.66
C GLY A 156 -13.14 -27.46 5.94
N LYS A 157 -13.12 -26.41 6.78
CA LYS A 157 -14.29 -25.58 7.04
C LYS A 157 -14.55 -24.66 5.84
N LEU A 158 -15.80 -24.62 5.36
CA LEU A 158 -16.21 -23.63 4.35
C LEU A 158 -16.09 -22.19 4.86
N CYS A 159 -16.48 -21.96 6.11
CA CYS A 159 -16.49 -20.64 6.73
C CYS A 159 -15.34 -20.53 7.73
N LEU A 160 -14.39 -19.64 7.43
CA LEU A 160 -13.21 -19.35 8.26
C LEU A 160 -13.40 -18.11 9.15
N LEU A 161 -14.43 -17.30 8.90
CA LEU A 161 -14.79 -16.17 9.74
C LEU A 161 -15.62 -16.66 10.92
N ASN A 162 -14.99 -17.23 11.95
CA ASN A 162 -15.71 -17.76 13.11
C ASN A 162 -15.07 -17.30 14.41
N GLU A 163 -15.54 -16.17 14.91
CA GLU A 163 -15.03 -15.54 16.12
C GLU A 163 -15.27 -16.41 17.37
N THR A 164 -14.25 -16.56 18.21
CA THR A 164 -14.32 -17.34 19.47
C THR A 164 -14.63 -16.50 20.70
N ILE A 165 -14.57 -15.18 20.56
CA ILE A 165 -14.79 -14.19 21.63
C ILE A 165 -15.79 -13.12 21.18
N SER A 166 -16.24 -12.27 22.10
CA SER A 166 -17.19 -11.19 21.77
C SER A 166 -16.65 -10.25 20.69
N LEU A 167 -17.52 -9.77 19.80
CA LEU A 167 -17.15 -8.91 18.68
C LEU A 167 -16.42 -7.62 19.09
N VAL A 168 -16.74 -7.06 20.27
CA VAL A 168 -16.05 -5.89 20.83
C VAL A 168 -14.58 -6.22 21.10
N LEU A 169 -14.31 -7.36 21.74
CA LEU A 169 -12.94 -7.81 22.00
C LEU A 169 -12.20 -8.18 20.72
N VAL A 170 -12.89 -8.73 19.71
CA VAL A 170 -12.31 -8.94 18.38
C VAL A 170 -11.89 -7.60 17.78
N GLY A 171 -12.74 -6.58 17.79
CA GLY A 171 -12.40 -5.24 17.32
C GLY A 171 -11.15 -4.66 18.00
N VAL A 172 -11.06 -4.77 19.32
CA VAL A 172 -9.87 -4.34 20.08
C VAL A 172 -8.64 -5.15 19.69
N ALA A 173 -8.74 -6.48 19.58
CA ALA A 173 -7.62 -7.34 19.20
C ALA A 173 -7.14 -7.06 17.77
N GLN A 174 -8.06 -6.83 16.83
CA GLN A 174 -7.73 -6.46 15.44
C GLN A 174 -7.05 -5.09 15.37
N PHE A 175 -7.53 -4.10 16.13
CA PHE A 175 -6.91 -2.79 16.24
C PHE A 175 -5.48 -2.86 16.80
N VAL A 176 -5.31 -3.49 17.97
CA VAL A 176 -4.01 -3.60 18.65
C VAL A 176 -3.04 -4.44 17.84
N GLY A 177 -3.52 -5.54 17.25
CA GLY A 177 -2.74 -6.40 16.37
C GLY A 177 -2.26 -5.66 15.12
N ALA A 178 -3.12 -4.88 14.47
CA ALA A 178 -2.76 -4.14 13.26
C ALA A 178 -1.78 -3.00 13.56
N PHE A 179 -2.00 -2.28 14.67
CA PHE A 179 -1.06 -1.29 15.19
C PHE A 179 0.33 -1.90 15.44
N SER A 180 0.37 -3.03 16.14
CA SER A 180 1.62 -3.71 16.51
C SER A 180 2.32 -4.30 15.28
N LEU A 181 1.56 -4.89 14.35
CA LEU A 181 2.08 -5.39 13.09
C LEU A 181 2.76 -4.28 12.30
N ARG A 182 2.10 -3.14 12.08
CA ARG A 182 2.71 -1.98 11.39
C ARG A 182 3.94 -1.45 12.12
N PHE A 183 3.93 -1.40 13.44
CA PHE A 183 5.07 -0.97 14.23
C PHE A 183 6.28 -1.90 14.03
N VAL A 184 6.08 -3.22 14.10
CA VAL A 184 7.15 -4.22 13.89
C VAL A 184 7.62 -4.23 12.44
N LEU A 185 6.71 -4.09 11.48
CA LEU A 185 7.04 -3.98 10.06
C LEU A 185 7.95 -2.78 9.80
N HIS A 186 7.68 -1.62 10.43
CA HIS A 186 8.54 -0.44 10.31
C HIS A 186 9.98 -0.72 10.73
N ARG A 187 10.15 -1.41 11.87
CA ARG A 187 11.47 -1.76 12.41
C ARG A 187 12.19 -2.83 11.59
N THR A 188 11.44 -3.68 10.92
CA THR A 188 11.96 -4.77 10.09
C THR A 188 12.10 -4.40 8.61
N ALA A 189 11.80 -3.16 8.24
CA ALA A 189 11.90 -2.69 6.87
C ALA A 189 13.34 -2.40 6.40
N THR A 190 14.36 -2.55 7.26
CA THR A 190 15.76 -2.43 6.85
C THR A 190 16.16 -3.60 5.92
N PRO A 191 17.10 -3.41 4.99
CA PRO A 191 17.52 -4.46 4.04
C PRO A 191 17.94 -5.77 4.74
N GLU A 192 18.59 -5.67 5.90
CA GLU A 192 19.06 -6.81 6.68
C GLU A 192 17.91 -7.61 7.33
N LEU A 193 16.85 -6.92 7.75
CA LEU A 193 15.74 -7.51 8.49
C LEU A 193 14.52 -7.85 7.62
N LYS A 194 14.45 -7.32 6.38
CA LYS A 194 13.35 -7.58 5.43
C LYS A 194 13.08 -9.06 5.24
N LYS A 195 14.13 -9.91 5.27
CA LYS A 195 14.00 -11.37 5.14
C LYS A 195 13.09 -12.01 6.20
N TYR A 196 12.91 -11.39 7.37
CA TYR A 196 12.08 -11.89 8.46
C TYR A 196 10.59 -11.51 8.36
N GLN A 197 10.20 -10.64 7.42
CA GLN A 197 8.82 -10.14 7.34
C GLN A 197 7.78 -11.25 7.16
N ALA A 198 8.09 -12.30 6.39
CA ALA A 198 7.23 -13.47 6.28
C ALA A 198 6.92 -14.11 7.65
N GLY A 199 7.92 -14.22 8.52
CA GLY A 199 7.78 -14.72 9.89
C GLY A 199 6.98 -13.76 10.79
N VAL A 200 7.16 -12.45 10.61
CA VAL A 200 6.36 -11.43 11.32
C VAL A 200 4.88 -11.57 10.97
N TYR A 201 4.54 -11.63 9.67
CA TYR A 201 3.17 -11.84 9.23
C TYR A 201 2.59 -13.14 9.80
N ALA A 202 3.32 -14.26 9.68
CA ALA A 202 2.88 -15.55 10.22
C ALA A 202 2.63 -15.49 11.72
N PHE A 203 3.51 -14.84 12.49
CA PHE A 203 3.35 -14.67 13.94
C PHE A 203 2.07 -13.92 14.27
N PHE A 204 1.84 -12.76 13.65
CA PHE A 204 0.66 -11.93 13.93
C PHE A 204 -0.64 -12.61 13.49
N PHE A 205 -0.64 -13.25 12.33
CA PHE A 205 -1.79 -13.98 11.76
C PHE A 205 -2.18 -15.19 12.61
N VAL A 206 -1.20 -16.01 13.00
CA VAL A 206 -1.44 -17.16 13.90
C VAL A 206 -1.89 -16.70 15.27
N THR A 207 -1.29 -15.63 15.81
CA THR A 207 -1.69 -15.07 17.11
C THR A 207 -3.11 -14.51 17.07
N SER A 208 -3.48 -13.79 16.01
CA SER A 208 -4.85 -13.31 15.82
C SER A 208 -5.83 -14.47 15.75
N HIS A 209 -5.53 -15.52 15.00
CA HIS A 209 -6.38 -16.70 14.94
C HIS A 209 -6.49 -17.38 16.31
N TYR A 210 -5.37 -17.52 17.04
CA TYR A 210 -5.36 -18.11 18.37
C TYR A 210 -6.24 -17.36 19.37
N LEU A 211 -6.18 -16.03 19.36
CA LEU A 211 -6.91 -15.17 20.29
C LEU A 211 -8.39 -14.99 19.91
N THR A 212 -8.67 -14.83 18.61
CA THR A 212 -10.00 -14.39 18.14
C THR A 212 -10.74 -15.43 17.32
N GLY A 213 -10.09 -16.52 16.91
CA GLY A 213 -10.64 -17.49 15.96
C GLY A 213 -10.53 -17.08 14.49
N VAL A 214 -9.95 -15.91 14.20
CA VAL A 214 -9.83 -15.37 12.83
C VAL A 214 -8.41 -14.84 12.61
N THR A 215 -7.78 -15.23 11.50
CA THR A 215 -6.40 -14.85 11.14
C THR A 215 -6.20 -13.33 11.08
N GLY A 216 -7.25 -12.57 10.73
CA GLY A 216 -7.34 -11.12 10.94
C GLY A 216 -6.23 -10.29 10.29
N LEU A 217 -6.15 -9.02 10.66
CA LEU A 217 -5.02 -8.10 10.46
C LEU A 217 -4.64 -7.73 9.02
N ASP A 218 -5.43 -8.17 8.04
CA ASP A 218 -5.42 -7.70 6.67
C ASP A 218 -6.88 -7.62 6.18
N PRO A 219 -7.40 -6.42 5.84
CA PRO A 219 -8.78 -6.26 5.44
C PRO A 219 -9.16 -7.13 4.23
N ILE A 220 -8.27 -7.28 3.26
CA ILE A 220 -8.56 -8.01 2.02
C ILE A 220 -8.59 -9.53 2.27
N LEU A 221 -7.72 -10.03 3.15
CA LEU A 221 -7.82 -11.43 3.61
C LEU A 221 -9.14 -11.67 4.36
N CYS A 222 -9.56 -10.74 5.22
CA CYS A 222 -10.82 -10.85 5.91
C CYS A 222 -12.03 -10.82 4.98
N LEU A 223 -11.99 -9.99 3.92
CA LEU A 223 -13.03 -9.93 2.92
C LEU A 223 -13.17 -11.25 2.16
N ALA A 224 -12.06 -11.94 1.88
CA ALA A 224 -12.08 -13.24 1.20
C ALA A 224 -12.87 -14.30 1.98
N MET A 225 -12.94 -14.17 3.31
CA MET A 225 -13.71 -15.07 4.18
C MET A 225 -15.21 -14.73 4.24
N VAL A 226 -15.63 -13.54 3.78
CA VAL A 226 -17.03 -13.07 3.89
C VAL A 226 -17.96 -13.89 3.02
N TYR A 227 -17.67 -14.01 1.72
CA TYR A 227 -18.55 -14.69 0.75
C TYR A 227 -18.98 -16.11 1.18
N PRO A 228 -18.08 -17.04 1.51
CA PRO A 228 -18.47 -18.40 1.91
C PRO A 228 -19.19 -18.49 3.27
N CYS A 229 -19.15 -17.42 4.06
CA CYS A 229 -19.81 -17.34 5.37
C CYS A 229 -21.18 -16.64 5.33
N THR A 230 -21.56 -16.01 4.22
CA THR A 230 -22.82 -15.24 4.08
C THR A 230 -24.08 -16.04 4.45
N MET A 231 -24.13 -17.32 4.08
CA MET A 231 -25.28 -18.20 4.37
C MET A 231 -25.30 -18.74 5.81
N LYS A 232 -24.22 -18.54 6.58
CA LYS A 232 -24.06 -19.10 7.94
C LYS A 232 -24.13 -18.06 9.04
N GLN A 233 -23.97 -16.78 8.70
CA GLN A 233 -23.90 -15.71 9.69
C GLN A 233 -24.66 -14.48 9.23
N GLU A 234 -25.52 -13.99 10.12
CA GLU A 234 -26.21 -12.73 9.93
C GLU A 234 -25.23 -11.54 10.05
N ASN A 235 -25.54 -10.45 9.34
CA ASN A 235 -24.83 -9.18 9.40
C ASN A 235 -23.33 -9.24 9.08
N ILE A 236 -22.89 -10.25 8.33
CA ILE A 236 -21.46 -10.49 8.07
C ILE A 236 -20.76 -9.30 7.40
N PHE A 237 -21.43 -8.60 6.48
CA PHE A 237 -20.87 -7.41 5.84
C PHE A 237 -20.66 -6.26 6.83
N MET A 238 -21.59 -6.07 7.78
CA MET A 238 -21.43 -5.05 8.83
C MET A 238 -20.31 -5.40 9.80
N LYS A 239 -20.14 -6.70 10.13
CA LYS A 239 -18.97 -7.17 10.91
C LYS A 239 -17.67 -6.87 10.16
N TYR A 240 -17.61 -7.22 8.87
CA TYR A 240 -16.47 -6.90 8.01
C TYR A 240 -16.12 -5.42 8.04
N LEU A 241 -17.09 -4.55 7.74
CA LEU A 241 -16.89 -3.11 7.73
C LEU A 241 -16.42 -2.59 9.09
N SER A 242 -17.11 -2.95 10.17
CA SER A 242 -16.87 -2.36 11.49
C SER A 242 -15.57 -2.85 12.14
N ILE A 243 -15.23 -4.13 11.96
CA ILE A 243 -14.13 -4.77 12.67
C ILE A 243 -12.93 -4.89 11.74
N TYR A 244 -13.09 -5.62 10.65
CA TYR A 244 -11.97 -6.06 9.82
C TYR A 244 -11.49 -5.01 8.82
N LEU A 245 -12.33 -4.00 8.51
CA LEU A 245 -11.93 -2.83 7.74
C LEU A 245 -11.59 -1.65 8.66
N LEU A 246 -12.53 -1.20 9.49
CA LEU A 246 -12.33 0.01 10.32
C LEU A 246 -11.32 -0.19 11.45
N CYS A 247 -11.46 -1.19 12.33
CA CYS A 247 -10.53 -1.36 13.45
C CYS A 247 -9.10 -1.65 12.97
N VAL A 248 -8.95 -2.53 11.96
CA VAL A 248 -7.64 -2.87 11.37
C VAL A 248 -6.96 -1.64 10.78
N ASN A 249 -7.62 -0.92 9.86
CA ASN A 249 -7.02 0.26 9.24
C ASN A 249 -6.80 1.40 10.24
N SER A 250 -7.66 1.55 11.25
CA SER A 250 -7.46 2.57 12.29
C SER A 250 -6.22 2.29 13.13
N GLY A 251 -6.03 1.05 13.58
CA GLY A 251 -4.83 0.65 14.32
C GLY A 251 -3.57 0.83 13.49
N TYR A 252 -3.62 0.40 12.22
CA TYR A 252 -2.52 0.55 11.27
C TYR A 252 -2.17 2.04 11.02
N ALA A 253 -3.17 2.88 10.73
CA ALA A 253 -2.98 4.30 10.44
C ALA A 253 -2.45 5.09 11.66
N ILE A 254 -2.89 4.76 12.88
CA ILE A 254 -2.34 5.40 14.09
C ILE A 254 -0.87 5.02 14.26
N SER A 255 -0.50 3.75 14.03
CA SER A 255 0.91 3.35 14.05
C SER A 255 1.74 4.07 12.98
N ALA A 256 1.20 4.22 11.76
CA ALA A 256 1.85 4.95 10.67
C ALA A 256 2.08 6.44 11.00
N ARG A 257 1.19 7.07 11.76
CA ARG A 257 1.38 8.44 12.25
C ARG A 257 2.48 8.54 13.31
N LEU A 258 2.59 7.55 14.20
CA LEU A 258 3.59 7.56 15.28
C LEU A 258 5.00 7.16 14.81
N CYS A 259 5.10 6.19 13.91
CA CYS A 259 6.40 5.70 13.41
C CYS A 259 6.93 6.51 12.23
N GLY A 260 6.08 7.35 11.61
CA GLY A 260 6.41 7.99 10.35
C GLY A 260 6.30 7.04 9.16
N GLU A 261 6.90 7.46 8.06
CA GLU A 261 6.81 6.81 6.75
C GLU A 261 7.22 5.33 6.78
N TYR A 262 6.44 4.47 6.14
CA TYR A 262 6.84 3.09 5.91
C TYR A 262 8.02 3.05 4.92
N PRO A 263 9.16 2.43 5.28
CA PRO A 263 10.36 2.47 4.43
C PRO A 263 10.24 1.63 3.15
N LEU A 264 9.38 0.60 3.15
CA LEU A 264 9.10 -0.19 1.96
C LEU A 264 8.01 0.51 1.16
N ARG A 265 8.32 0.80 -0.10
CA ARG A 265 7.41 1.43 -1.05
C ARG A 265 6.61 0.34 -1.75
N SER A 266 5.30 0.52 -1.88
CA SER A 266 4.56 -0.28 -2.85
C SER A 266 4.93 0.14 -4.27
N ILE A 267 4.67 -0.74 -5.23
CA ILE A 267 4.82 -0.44 -6.66
C ILE A 267 4.02 0.80 -7.08
N HIS A 268 2.88 1.08 -6.42
CA HIS A 268 2.04 2.23 -6.74
C HIS A 268 2.65 3.53 -6.27
N ARG A 269 3.26 3.51 -5.08
CA ARG A 269 4.00 4.65 -4.54
C ARG A 269 5.25 4.93 -5.38
N GLU A 270 5.99 3.91 -5.78
CA GLU A 270 7.17 4.08 -6.64
C GLU A 270 6.81 4.77 -7.96
N ARG A 271 5.71 4.34 -8.61
CA ARG A 271 5.22 4.99 -9.83
C ARG A 271 4.79 6.43 -9.62
N PHE A 272 4.07 6.69 -8.53
CA PHE A 272 3.66 8.05 -8.18
C PHE A 272 4.87 8.96 -7.99
N GLU A 273 5.88 8.51 -7.24
CA GLU A 273 7.11 9.28 -7.00
C GLU A 273 7.88 9.54 -8.30
N VAL A 274 8.05 8.54 -9.19
CA VAL A 274 8.71 8.71 -10.49
C VAL A 274 7.96 9.71 -11.40
N ALA A 275 6.62 9.61 -11.44
CA ALA A 275 5.82 10.52 -12.25
C ALA A 275 5.83 11.95 -11.71
N GLU A 276 5.86 12.10 -10.38
CA GLU A 276 5.96 13.41 -9.73
C GLU A 276 7.36 14.02 -9.93
N GLU A 277 8.43 13.23 -9.83
CA GLU A 277 9.80 13.66 -10.15
C GLU A 277 9.91 14.16 -11.60
N ALA A 278 9.33 13.43 -12.56
CA ALA A 278 9.30 13.84 -13.95
C ALA A 278 8.51 15.15 -14.17
N ARG A 279 7.38 15.32 -13.47
CA ARG A 279 6.60 16.56 -13.51
C ARG A 279 7.39 17.75 -12.96
N ILE A 280 8.08 17.56 -11.84
CA ILE A 280 8.93 18.59 -11.23
C ILE A 280 10.08 18.94 -12.17
N ALA A 281 10.73 17.96 -12.80
CA ALA A 281 11.82 18.19 -13.75
C ALA A 281 11.36 19.04 -14.95
N VAL A 282 10.21 18.71 -15.55
CA VAL A 282 9.63 19.51 -16.66
C VAL A 282 9.32 20.93 -16.21
N PHE A 283 8.79 21.11 -15.00
CA PHE A 283 8.54 22.45 -14.46
C PHE A 283 9.85 23.22 -14.27
N CYS A 284 10.88 22.60 -13.68
CA CYS A 284 12.20 23.21 -13.56
C CYS A 284 12.79 23.57 -14.93
N ASP A 285 12.70 22.70 -15.93
CA ASP A 285 13.22 22.97 -17.27
C ASP A 285 12.47 24.10 -17.98
N ILE A 286 11.14 24.20 -17.83
CA ILE A 286 10.36 25.35 -18.35
C ILE A 286 10.81 26.65 -17.69
N TYR A 287 11.06 26.64 -16.38
CA TYR A 287 11.55 27.83 -15.66
C TYR A 287 13.02 28.13 -15.97
N PHE A 288 13.87 27.13 -16.17
CA PHE A 288 15.27 27.35 -16.51
C PHE A 288 15.42 27.80 -17.98
N CYS A 289 14.63 27.25 -18.90
CA CYS A 289 14.55 27.73 -20.29
C CYS A 289 13.89 29.11 -20.40
N SER A 290 12.87 29.42 -19.59
CA SER A 290 12.34 30.80 -19.52
C SER A 290 13.30 31.77 -18.83
N SER A 291 14.20 31.27 -17.97
CA SER A 291 15.30 32.02 -17.34
C SER A 291 16.59 32.07 -18.15
N GLY A 292 16.57 31.63 -19.41
CA GLY A 292 17.64 31.88 -20.36
C GLY A 292 17.82 33.39 -20.52
N GLN A 293 18.69 34.01 -19.70
CA GLN A 293 18.97 35.44 -19.68
C GLN A 293 17.74 36.34 -19.94
N SER A 294 16.66 36.17 -19.19
CA SER A 294 15.51 37.06 -19.28
C SER A 294 15.71 38.22 -18.31
N PHE A 295 16.29 39.31 -18.83
CA PHE A 295 16.04 40.63 -18.27
C PHE A 295 14.53 40.89 -18.34
N ILE A 296 13.84 40.91 -17.20
CA ILE A 296 12.48 41.46 -17.16
C ILE A 296 12.65 42.98 -17.23
N GLN A 297 12.32 43.56 -18.38
CA GLN A 297 12.30 45.01 -18.57
C GLN A 297 10.90 45.51 -18.23
N PHE A 298 10.72 45.97 -16.99
CA PHE A 298 9.50 46.68 -16.57
C PHE A 298 9.89 48.15 -16.32
N ASN A 299 9.23 49.08 -17.02
CA ASN A 299 9.46 50.54 -16.92
C ASN A 299 10.94 50.99 -17.01
N GLY A 300 11.72 50.41 -17.91
CA GLY A 300 13.05 50.92 -18.26
C GLY A 300 14.18 50.62 -17.27
N ALA A 301 13.96 49.84 -16.22
CA ALA A 301 15.01 49.34 -15.33
C ALA A 301 15.32 47.85 -15.59
N GLN A 302 16.61 47.49 -15.56
CA GLN A 302 17.09 46.11 -15.70
C GLN A 302 17.36 45.51 -14.30
N PHE A 303 16.68 44.41 -13.96
CA PHE A 303 16.92 43.70 -12.70
C PHE A 303 17.67 42.37 -12.96
N LYS A 304 18.70 42.09 -12.13
CA LYS A 304 19.43 40.82 -12.10
C LYS A 304 18.87 39.95 -10.97
N THR A 305 18.13 38.91 -11.31
CA THR A 305 17.56 37.98 -10.32
C THR A 305 18.62 36.94 -9.93
N TYR A 306 19.22 37.08 -8.76
CA TYR A 306 20.10 36.04 -8.20
C TYR A 306 19.29 35.00 -7.42
N SER A 307 19.29 33.76 -7.94
CA SER A 307 19.47 32.51 -7.19
C SER A 307 18.75 32.36 -5.83
N LEU A 308 17.42 32.36 -5.79
CA LEU A 308 16.65 32.01 -4.58
C LEU A 308 15.53 30.98 -4.79
N ILE A 309 15.63 30.12 -5.80
CA ILE A 309 14.61 29.08 -6.08
C ILE A 309 15.09 27.67 -5.67
N LEU A 310 16.39 27.48 -5.47
CA LEU A 310 16.99 26.14 -5.30
C LEU A 310 17.03 25.59 -3.87
N LEU A 311 16.53 26.31 -2.87
CA LEU A 311 16.61 25.89 -1.46
C LEU A 311 15.27 25.48 -0.83
N LEU A 312 14.14 25.59 -1.55
CA LEU A 312 12.80 25.44 -0.96
C LEU A 312 12.09 24.12 -1.32
N ALA A 313 12.69 23.28 -2.16
CA ALA A 313 12.10 22.00 -2.56
C ALA A 313 12.34 20.86 -1.54
N GLU A 314 13.22 21.03 -0.54
CA GLU A 314 13.74 19.91 0.26
C GLU A 314 13.13 19.73 1.67
N ARG A 315 12.12 20.50 2.10
CA ARG A 315 11.48 20.28 3.40
C ARG A 315 9.95 20.36 3.37
N ARG A 316 9.30 19.21 3.56
CA ARG A 316 7.87 19.05 3.89
C ARG A 316 7.60 19.40 5.36
N GLU A 317 6.42 19.95 5.66
CA GLU A 317 5.33 19.27 6.41
C GLU A 317 4.15 20.20 6.83
N ASN A 318 4.24 21.53 6.71
CA ASN A 318 3.12 22.41 7.12
C ASN A 318 3.09 23.77 6.37
N PRO A 319 2.04 24.10 5.60
CA PRO A 319 1.94 25.36 4.84
C PRO A 319 1.98 26.63 5.70
N TRP A 320 1.56 26.55 6.97
CA TRP A 320 1.48 27.71 7.88
C TRP A 320 2.80 28.00 8.61
N GLU A 321 3.64 27.01 8.83
CA GLU A 321 5.02 27.23 9.31
C GLU A 321 5.91 27.78 8.20
N PHE A 322 5.65 27.38 6.95
CA PHE A 322 6.29 27.92 5.74
C PHE A 322 6.12 29.45 5.62
N GLU A 323 4.90 29.97 5.74
CA GLU A 323 4.66 31.43 5.71
C GLU A 323 5.41 32.17 6.84
N ARG A 324 5.52 31.55 8.01
CA ARG A 324 6.13 32.16 9.20
C ARG A 324 7.65 32.17 9.13
N GLU A 325 8.27 31.08 8.68
CA GLU A 325 9.73 30.98 8.50
C GLU A 325 10.22 31.84 7.33
N VAL A 326 9.49 31.85 6.21
CA VAL A 326 9.79 32.75 5.08
C VAL A 326 9.66 34.22 5.55
N SER A 327 8.60 34.57 6.27
CA SER A 327 8.44 35.93 6.83
C SER A 327 9.55 36.33 7.82
N LEU A 328 10.06 35.39 8.62
CA LEU A 328 11.14 35.63 9.58
C LEU A 328 12.51 35.75 8.90
N MET A 329 12.82 34.89 7.93
CA MET A 329 14.04 34.98 7.13
C MET A 329 14.12 36.30 6.35
N TYR A 330 12.99 36.75 5.79
CA TYR A 330 12.90 38.02 5.07
C TYR A 330 13.00 39.23 6.01
N ARG A 331 12.41 39.20 7.22
CA ARG A 331 12.60 40.28 8.21
C ARG A 331 14.07 40.49 8.56
N GLN A 332 14.85 39.42 8.63
CA GLN A 332 16.26 39.50 9.03
C GLN A 332 17.15 40.00 7.88
N LYS A 333 16.83 39.68 6.62
CA LYS A 333 17.56 40.17 5.43
C LYS A 333 17.19 41.60 5.01
N ILE A 334 15.95 42.04 5.24
CA ILE A 334 15.45 43.38 4.89
C ILE A 334 16.03 44.48 5.80
N VAL A 335 16.46 44.14 7.02
CA VAL A 335 17.11 45.10 7.93
C VAL A 335 18.55 45.41 7.49
N ASP A 336 19.18 44.52 6.72
CA ASP A 336 20.60 44.61 6.37
C ASP A 336 20.87 45.12 4.94
N ASN A 337 19.86 45.28 4.06
CA ASN A 337 20.03 45.88 2.73
C ASN A 337 18.76 46.60 2.26
N GLU A 338 18.92 47.88 1.89
CA GLU A 338 17.86 48.81 1.45
C GLU A 338 17.42 48.64 -0.02
N ASP A 339 17.49 47.44 -0.59
CA ASP A 339 17.05 47.21 -1.97
C ASP A 339 15.58 46.74 -2.04
N GLU A 340 14.84 47.24 -3.03
CA GLU A 340 13.47 46.84 -3.33
C GLU A 340 13.44 45.38 -3.82
N PHE A 341 12.65 44.53 -3.14
CA PHE A 341 12.41 43.15 -3.55
C PHE A 341 10.91 42.94 -3.73
N GLU A 342 10.54 42.40 -4.88
CA GLU A 342 9.21 41.86 -5.15
C GLU A 342 9.21 40.36 -4.79
N VAL A 343 8.22 39.91 -4.02
CA VAL A 343 8.13 38.52 -3.56
C VAL A 343 6.94 37.86 -4.24
N ILE A 344 7.22 36.89 -5.09
CA ILE A 344 6.20 36.06 -5.73
C ILE A 344 6.04 34.79 -4.90
N VAL A 345 4.85 34.57 -4.33
CA VAL A 345 4.52 33.34 -3.60
C VAL A 345 3.62 32.50 -4.49
N LEU A 346 4.15 31.38 -4.99
CA LEU A 346 3.37 30.45 -5.80
C LEU A 346 2.70 29.43 -4.89
N ARG A 347 1.37 29.41 -4.89
CA ARG A 347 0.60 28.36 -4.23
C ARG A 347 0.46 27.16 -5.16
N LEU A 348 0.66 25.96 -4.59
CA LEU A 348 0.60 24.66 -5.30
C LEU A 348 -0.77 24.33 -5.92
N ASP A 349 -1.78 25.16 -5.72
CA ASP A 349 -3.14 24.96 -6.23
C ASP A 349 -3.39 25.69 -7.58
N GLY A 350 -2.34 26.12 -8.28
CA GLY A 350 -2.45 26.82 -9.57
C GLY A 350 -2.84 28.30 -9.46
N ILE A 351 -2.82 28.87 -8.25
CA ILE A 351 -3.05 30.30 -8.00
C ILE A 351 -1.71 30.95 -7.68
N VAL A 352 -1.31 31.90 -8.53
CA VAL A 352 -0.17 32.79 -8.29
C VAL A 352 -0.65 33.94 -7.42
N GLU A 353 -0.11 34.07 -6.20
CA GLU A 353 -0.31 35.28 -5.40
C GLU A 353 0.95 36.15 -5.48
N VAL A 354 0.80 37.32 -6.11
CA VAL A 354 1.84 38.34 -6.15
C VAL A 354 1.63 39.29 -4.99
N LEU A 355 2.61 39.34 -4.07
CA LEU A 355 2.62 40.30 -2.97
C LEU A 355 3.50 41.48 -3.38
N GLU A 356 2.86 42.53 -3.90
CA GLU A 356 3.55 43.76 -4.26
C GLU A 356 3.82 44.63 -3.03
N LYS A 357 5.07 45.12 -2.90
CA LYS A 357 5.49 45.98 -1.78
C LYS A 357 5.30 47.45 -2.18
N GLY A 358 4.11 48.00 -1.90
CA GLY A 358 3.89 49.45 -1.99
C GLY A 358 4.54 50.19 -0.81
N VAL A 359 5.64 50.90 -1.05
CA VAL A 359 6.21 51.84 -0.06
C VAL A 359 5.55 53.21 -0.25
N GLU A 360 4.52 53.51 0.53
CA GLU A 360 4.16 54.90 0.81
C GLU A 360 4.40 55.20 2.30
N ARG A 361 5.13 56.29 2.55
CA ARG A 361 5.49 56.73 3.90
C ARG A 361 4.23 56.94 4.74
N GLY A 362 4.07 56.13 5.79
CA GLY A 362 3.24 56.47 6.94
C GLY A 362 1.80 55.95 6.96
N ALA A 363 1.42 54.97 6.13
CA ALA A 363 0.10 54.34 6.24
C ALA A 363 0.18 52.89 6.75
N THR A 364 -0.73 52.54 7.67
CA THR A 364 -0.98 51.16 8.13
C THR A 364 -1.29 50.23 6.95
N PHE A 365 -0.56 49.12 6.88
CA PHE A 365 -0.62 48.12 5.79
C PHE A 365 -1.89 47.26 5.86
N ALA A 366 -2.52 47.05 4.70
CA ALA A 366 -3.46 45.96 4.45
C ALA A 366 -3.03 45.23 3.16
N PRO A 367 -2.90 43.89 3.14
CA PRO A 367 -2.52 43.15 1.95
C PRO A 367 -3.61 43.27 0.88
N ARG A 368 -3.22 43.56 -0.37
CA ARG A 368 -4.10 43.43 -1.53
C ARG A 368 -3.77 42.13 -2.26
N VAL A 369 -4.74 41.24 -2.33
CA VAL A 369 -4.67 40.01 -3.12
C VAL A 369 -5.22 40.30 -4.50
N TYR A 370 -4.41 40.10 -5.54
CA TYR A 370 -4.89 40.08 -6.92
C TYR A 370 -5.14 38.63 -7.35
N ARG A 371 -6.37 38.34 -7.79
CA ARG A 371 -6.73 37.10 -8.49
C ARG A 371 -6.82 37.40 -9.98
N GLY A 372 -5.97 36.79 -10.79
CA GLY A 372 -6.11 36.77 -12.24
C GLY A 372 -6.32 35.34 -12.74
N GLU A 373 -7.38 35.11 -13.51
CA GLU A 373 -7.53 33.90 -14.32
C GLU A 373 -6.87 34.15 -15.68
N HIS A 374 -5.95 33.27 -16.10
CA HIS A 374 -5.32 33.35 -17.41
C HIS A 374 -6.12 32.53 -18.43
N GLU A 375 -6.91 33.22 -19.27
CA GLU A 375 -7.41 32.69 -20.53
C GLU A 375 -6.32 32.74 -21.61
N GLY A 376 -6.16 31.63 -22.33
CA GLY A 376 -5.79 31.61 -23.75
C GLY A 376 -4.32 31.76 -24.13
N TYR A 377 -3.61 30.63 -24.28
CA TYR A 377 -2.59 30.47 -25.33
C TYR A 377 -2.66 29.06 -25.94
N HIS A 378 -2.82 29.02 -27.26
CA HIS A 378 -2.73 27.81 -28.07
C HIS A 378 -1.26 27.39 -28.23
N LEU A 379 -0.99 26.10 -27.99
CA LEU A 379 0.25 25.43 -28.38
C LEU A 379 0.22 25.17 -29.89
N GLU A 380 1.25 25.61 -30.61
CA GLU A 380 1.74 24.90 -31.80
C GLU A 380 3.07 24.25 -31.43
N ILE A 381 3.20 22.96 -31.78
CA ILE A 381 4.32 22.05 -31.44
C ILE A 381 5.58 22.40 -32.25
#